data_AF-A0A531LFD1-F1
#
_entry.id   AF-A0A531LFD1-F1
#
_cell.length_a   1.000
_cell.length_b   1.000
_cell.length_c   1.000
_cell.angle_alpha   90.00
_cell.angle_beta   90.00
_cell.angle_gamma   90.00
#
_symmetry.space_group_name_H-M   'P 1'
#
loop_
_entity.id
_entity.type
_entity.pdbx_description
1 polymer ?
#
loop_
_entity_poly.entity_id
_entity_poly.type
_entity_poly.pdbx_seq_one_letter_code
_entity_poly.pdbx_strand_id
1 'polypeptide(L)' 'MSEAATKMEYGGKTHASTAKLEFGGKTHELKVRSGSVGPDVIDIGSLYSTTGAFT' A
#
# COMPACT_ATOMS: atom_id res chain seq x y z
N MET A 1 -35.60 2.33 -3.13
CA MET A 1 -35.15 1.10 -2.43
C MET A 1 -33.67 0.95 -2.71
N SER A 2 -32.88 1.13 -1.66
CA SER A 2 -31.42 1.02 -1.66
C SER A 2 -31.07 -0.44 -1.45
N GLU A 3 -30.16 -1.00 -2.24
CA GLU A 3 -29.52 -2.26 -1.88
C GLU A 3 -28.00 -2.07 -2.00
N ALA A 4 -27.46 -1.53 -0.91
CA ALA A 4 -26.04 -1.53 -0.63
C ALA A 4 -25.61 -2.97 -0.35
N ALA A 5 -24.88 -3.57 -1.29
CA ALA A 5 -24.04 -4.73 -0.99
C ALA A 5 -22.78 -4.25 -0.26
N THR A 6 -22.94 -3.79 0.99
CA THR A 6 -21.82 -3.56 1.89
C THR A 6 -21.25 -4.93 2.27
N LYS A 7 -20.15 -5.29 1.61
CA LYS A 7 -19.35 -6.45 1.94
C LYS A 7 -18.85 -6.32 3.39
N MET A 8 -19.12 -7.37 4.15
CA MET A 8 -18.92 -7.47 5.59
C MET A 8 -17.46 -7.22 5.97
N GLU A 9 -17.24 -6.34 6.95
CA GLU A 9 -15.94 -6.07 7.55
C GLU A 9 -15.47 -7.29 8.36
N TYR A 10 -14.48 -8.01 7.84
CA TYR A 10 -13.62 -8.87 8.65
C TYR A 10 -12.31 -8.12 8.90
N GLY A 11 -12.32 -7.23 9.90
CA GLY A 11 -11.11 -6.56 10.41
C GLY A 11 -10.39 -5.58 9.47
N GLY A 12 -11.06 -5.00 8.48
CA GLY A 12 -10.46 -4.10 7.49
C GLY A 12 -10.14 -2.73 8.08
N LYS A 13 -8.88 -2.50 8.48
CA LYS A 13 -8.41 -1.12 8.66
C LYS A 13 -8.35 -0.49 7.27
N THR A 14 -8.92 0.70 7.09
CA THR A 14 -8.74 1.48 5.86
C THR A 14 -7.27 1.87 5.76
N HIS A 15 -6.47 1.07 5.06
CA HIS A 15 -5.07 1.34 4.83
C HIS A 15 -4.91 2.38 3.73
N ALA A 16 -3.93 3.28 3.87
CA ALA A 16 -3.63 4.26 2.85
C ALA A 16 -3.18 3.54 1.56
N SER A 17 -3.70 3.98 0.41
CA SER A 17 -3.38 3.39 -0.90
C SER A 17 -1.94 3.65 -1.36
N THR A 18 -1.23 4.56 -0.69
CA THR A 18 0.19 4.84 -0.89
C THR A 18 0.94 4.94 0.43
N ALA A 19 2.21 4.55 0.40
CA ALA A 19 3.18 4.67 1.47
C ALA A 19 4.27 5.68 1.06
N LYS A 20 4.77 6.45 2.02
CA LYS A 20 5.89 7.37 1.81
C LYS A 20 7.17 6.75 2.38
N LEU A 21 8.21 6.70 1.56
CA LEU A 21 9.55 6.30 1.95
C LEU A 21 10.46 7.51 1.87
N GLU A 22 11.09 7.89 2.98
CA GLU A 22 12.13 8.91 3.01
C GLU A 22 13.49 8.24 2.97
N PHE A 23 14.26 8.51 1.91
CA PHE A 23 15.57 7.91 1.71
C PHE A 23 16.50 8.86 0.96
N GLY A 24 17.74 9.02 1.43
CA GLY A 24 18.71 9.93 0.81
C GLY A 24 18.23 11.39 0.73
N GLY A 25 17.40 11.83 1.68
CA GLY A 25 16.82 13.18 1.71
C GLY A 25 15.70 13.41 0.68
N LYS A 26 15.19 12.34 0.04
CA LYS A 26 14.08 12.39 -0.92
C LYS A 26 12.89 11.58 -0.42
N THR A 27 11.69 12.03 -0.77
CA THR A 27 10.45 11.30 -0.51
C THR A 27 10.03 10.52 -1.76
N HIS A 28 9.77 9.23 -1.59
CA HIS A 28 9.32 8.32 -2.62
C HIS A 28 7.93 7.80 -2.26
N GLU A 29 6.97 7.90 -3.19
CA GLU A 29 5.64 7.32 -3.00
C GLU A 29 5.59 5.92 -3.62
N LEU A 30 5.22 4.94 -2.80
CA LEU A 30 5.10 3.54 -3.17
C LEU A 30 3.65 3.10 -3.00
N LYS A 31 3.15 2.25 -3.89
CA LYS A 31 1.76 1.79 -3.82
C LYS A 31 1.63 0.74 -2.71
N VAL A 32 0.55 0.82 -1.95
CA VAL A 32 0.16 -0.24 -1.02
C VAL A 32 -0.84 -1.15 -1.71
N ARG A 33 -0.66 -2.46 -1.57
CA ARG A 33 -1.53 -3.48 -2.12
C ARG A 33 -2.14 -4.27 -0.96
N SER A 34 -3.47 -4.27 -0.89
CA SER A 34 -4.22 -5.04 0.10
C SER A 34 -4.67 -6.37 -0.50
N GLY A 35 -4.33 -7.47 0.15
CA GLY A 35 -4.75 -8.82 -0.23
C GLY A 35 -6.17 -9.14 0.28
N SER A 36 -6.79 -10.21 -0.23
CA SER A 36 -8.06 -10.69 0.34
C SER A 36 -7.90 -11.29 1.74
N VAL A 37 -6.71 -11.82 2.04
CA VAL A 37 -6.30 -12.35 3.34
C VAL A 37 -4.84 -11.96 3.55
N GLY A 38 -4.48 -11.63 4.80
CA GLY A 38 -3.11 -11.30 5.18
C GLY A 38 -2.86 -9.78 5.29
N PRO A 39 -1.61 -9.39 5.58
CA PRO A 39 -1.24 -7.99 5.72
C PRO A 39 -1.14 -7.30 4.36
N ASP A 40 -1.22 -5.97 4.41
CA ASP A 40 -0.94 -5.11 3.27
C ASP A 40 0.55 -5.09 2.95
N VAL A 41 0.86 -5.00 1.65
CA VAL A 41 2.24 -5.02 1.15
C VAL A 41 2.55 -3.76 0.34
N ILE A 42 3.80 -3.31 0.42
CA ILE A 42 4.28 -2.16 -0.36
C ILE A 42 4.90 -2.67 -1.66
N ASP A 43 4.48 -2.11 -2.79
CA ASP A 43 5.06 -2.38 -4.10
C ASP A 43 6.41 -1.66 -4.23
N ILE A 44 7.49 -2.44 -4.15
CA ILE A 44 8.88 -1.96 -4.23
C ILE A 44 9.52 -2.21 -5.61
N GLY A 45 8.73 -2.51 -6.65
CA GLY A 45 9.27 -2.78 -7.99
C GLY A 45 10.08 -1.62 -8.58
N SER A 46 9.77 -0.38 -8.18
CA SER A 46 10.49 0.84 -8.57
C SER A 46 11.56 1.30 -7.58
N LEU A 47 11.82 0.54 -6.51
CA LEU A 47 12.70 0.98 -5.43
C LEU A 47 14.12 1.22 -5.96
N TYR A 48 14.74 0.19 -6.53
CA TYR A 48 16.12 0.29 -7.00
C TYR A 48 16.32 1.37 -8.07
N SER A 49 15.38 1.52 -9.00
CA SER A 49 15.49 2.53 -10.06
C SER A 49 15.36 3.96 -9.54
N THR A 50 14.68 4.17 -8.42
CA THR A 50 14.45 5.52 -7.86
C THR A 50 15.43 5.88 -6.74
N THR A 51 15.89 4.90 -5.96
CA THR A 51 16.75 5.11 -4.79
C THR A 51 18.18 4.58 -4.95
N GLY A 52 18.42 3.67 -5.89
CA GLY A 52 19.68 2.92 -6.00
C GLY A 52 19.90 1.90 -4.87
N ALA A 53 18.87 1.62 -4.07
CA ALA A 53 18.96 0.75 -2.89
C ALA A 53 18.17 -0.57 -3.06
N PHE A 54 18.53 -1.56 -2.25
CA PHE A 54 17.87 -2.86 -2.12
C PHE A 54 17.49 -3.12 -0.66
N THR A 55 16.51 -3.99 -0.43
CA THR A 55 15.98 -4.39 0.89
C THR A 55 16.13 -5.87 1.11
#